data_AF-A0A316DSY1-F1
#
_entry.id   AF-A0A316DSY1-F1
#
_cell.length_a   1.000
_cell.length_b   1.000
_cell.length_c   1.000
_cell.angle_alpha   90.00
_cell.angle_beta   90.00
_cell.angle_gamma   90.00
#
_symmetry.space_group_name_H-M   'P 1'
#
loop_
_entity.id
_entity.type
_entity.pdbx_description
1 polymer ?
#
loop_
_entity_poly.entity_id
_entity_poly.type
_entity_poly.pdbx_seq_one_letter_code
_entity_poly.pdbx_strand_id
1 'polypeptide(L)'
;MGEKNIEKAKDAYLRTELNIDKEQLKALKKKLAKVEPRAERGAETLFRLVSKNQYTLNTMIDRKSNILISINALILSIVIGTVLSQLDKDPHLIFPAVMILTTNLISIAYAIFATRPELKHGGRESNNLMFYGNFHEMGEVDYINELTGLINQGDELYRTIAKDTFHLGKTIDRKFKLLRKSFDIFLIGIILSVIGFIVCHVFFGGMFQVS
;
A
#
# COMPACT_ATOMS: atom_id res chain seq x y z
N MET A 1 45.15 -28.93 2.73
CA MET A 1 45.48 -28.61 1.32
C MET A 1 45.10 -27.17 1.05
N GLY A 2 46.03 -26.32 0.58
CA GLY A 2 45.77 -24.90 0.40
C GLY A 2 44.75 -24.61 -0.71
N GLU A 3 43.92 -23.59 -0.53
CA GLU A 3 42.86 -23.14 -1.45
C GLU A 3 43.34 -23.03 -2.91
N LYS A 4 44.59 -22.59 -3.11
CA LYS A 4 45.26 -22.51 -4.43
C LYS A 4 45.36 -23.83 -5.19
N ASN A 5 45.47 -24.96 -4.48
CA ASN A 5 45.54 -26.28 -5.12
C ASN A 5 44.15 -26.77 -5.55
N ILE A 6 43.12 -26.42 -4.78
CA ILE A 6 41.73 -26.73 -5.08
C ILE A 6 41.26 -25.93 -6.31
N GLU A 7 41.64 -24.66 -6.40
CA GLU A 7 41.30 -23.79 -7.53
C GLU A 7 41.96 -24.25 -8.84
N LYS A 8 43.23 -24.68 -8.78
CA LYS A 8 43.92 -25.29 -9.94
C LYS A 8 43.28 -26.60 -10.39
N ALA A 9 42.83 -27.43 -9.45
CA ALA A 9 42.14 -28.68 -9.75
C ALA A 9 40.78 -28.43 -10.41
N LYS A 10 40.01 -27.45 -9.92
CA LYS A 10 38.75 -27.01 -10.55
C LYS A 10 38.97 -26.47 -11.95
N ASP A 11 40.02 -25.68 -12.17
CA ASP A 11 40.34 -25.13 -13.49
C ASP A 11 40.81 -26.18 -14.49
N ALA A 12 41.48 -27.23 -14.03
CA ALA A 12 41.83 -28.37 -14.86
C ALA A 12 40.57 -29.15 -15.26
N TYR A 13 39.71 -29.46 -14.29
CA TYR A 13 38.44 -30.15 -14.50
C TYR A 13 37.54 -29.40 -15.50
N LEU A 14 37.34 -28.10 -15.31
CA LEU A 14 36.49 -27.28 -16.19
C LEU A 14 37.01 -27.19 -17.62
N ARG A 15 38.33 -27.22 -17.85
CA ARG A 15 38.90 -27.23 -19.21
C ARG A 15 38.66 -28.55 -19.92
N THR A 16 38.81 -29.65 -19.19
CA THR A 16 38.58 -31.00 -19.73
C THR A 16 37.10 -31.20 -20.06
N GLU A 17 36.20 -30.78 -19.17
CA GLU A 17 34.76 -30.96 -19.34
C GLU A 17 34.16 -30.09 -20.45
N LEU A 18 34.55 -28.81 -20.50
CA LEU A 18 34.04 -27.86 -21.49
C LEU A 18 34.84 -27.88 -22.81
N ASN A 19 35.91 -28.69 -22.89
CA ASN A 19 36.82 -28.82 -24.03
C ASN A 19 37.33 -27.46 -24.56
N ILE A 20 37.71 -26.58 -23.63
CA ILE A 20 38.13 -25.20 -23.89
C ILE A 20 39.55 -24.95 -23.36
N ASP A 21 40.28 -24.11 -24.08
CA ASP A 21 41.66 -23.81 -23.71
C ASP A 21 41.75 -22.78 -22.55
N LYS A 22 42.93 -22.63 -21.96
CA LYS A 22 43.18 -21.78 -20.78
C LYS A 22 42.75 -20.32 -20.99
N GLU A 23 42.92 -19.78 -22.20
CA GLU A 23 42.49 -18.43 -22.55
C GLU A 23 40.96 -18.31 -22.65
N GLN A 24 40.32 -19.33 -23.23
CA GLN A 24 38.87 -19.38 -23.34
C GLN A 24 38.21 -19.53 -21.96
N LEU A 25 38.77 -20.34 -21.05
CA LEU A 25 38.32 -20.42 -19.67
C LEU A 25 38.46 -19.08 -18.94
N LYS A 26 39.58 -18.36 -19.11
CA LYS A 26 39.77 -17.01 -18.55
C LYS A 26 38.76 -16.01 -19.11
N ALA A 27 38.48 -16.06 -20.41
CA ALA A 27 37.49 -15.21 -21.05
C ALA A 27 36.07 -15.52 -20.55
N LEU A 28 35.74 -16.80 -20.36
CA LEU A 28 34.44 -17.24 -19.84
C LEU A 28 34.24 -16.77 -18.39
N LYS A 29 35.23 -17.00 -17.52
CA LYS A 29 35.22 -16.49 -16.12
C LYS A 29 35.07 -14.98 -16.07
N LYS A 30 35.79 -14.25 -16.93
CA LYS A 30 35.71 -12.78 -17.01
C LYS A 30 34.35 -12.30 -17.54
N LYS A 31 33.67 -13.08 -18.38
CA LYS A 31 32.30 -12.79 -18.85
C LYS A 31 31.28 -13.12 -17.76
N LEU A 32 31.36 -14.30 -17.12
CA LEU A 32 30.47 -14.70 -16.01
C LEU A 32 30.54 -13.70 -14.85
N ALA A 33 31.77 -13.36 -14.41
CA ALA A 33 32.00 -12.39 -13.35
C ALA A 33 31.58 -10.96 -13.70
N LYS A 34 31.23 -10.66 -14.96
CA LYS A 34 30.60 -9.38 -15.35
C LYS A 34 29.08 -9.47 -15.42
N VAL A 35 28.53 -10.66 -15.63
CA VAL A 35 27.08 -10.90 -15.77
C VAL A 35 26.44 -11.13 -14.41
N GLU A 36 27.02 -11.95 -13.53
CA GLU A 36 26.56 -12.19 -12.16
C GLU A 36 26.35 -10.89 -11.36
N PRO A 37 27.35 -10.00 -11.20
CA PRO A 37 27.17 -8.79 -10.42
C PRO A 37 26.24 -7.77 -11.08
N ARG A 38 25.95 -7.90 -12.39
CA ARG A 38 25.00 -7.02 -13.08
C ARG A 38 23.55 -7.46 -12.81
N ALA A 39 23.30 -8.76 -12.72
CA ALA A 39 21.99 -9.32 -12.38
C ALA A 39 21.64 -9.02 -10.91
N GLU A 40 22.58 -9.23 -9.98
CA GLU A 40 22.37 -8.97 -8.55
C GLU A 40 22.10 -7.49 -8.26
N ARG A 41 22.89 -6.57 -8.85
CA ARG A 41 22.66 -5.12 -8.70
C ARG A 41 21.35 -4.66 -9.32
N GLY A 42 20.93 -5.29 -10.42
CA GLY A 42 19.62 -5.05 -11.04
C GLY A 42 18.47 -5.47 -10.12
N ALA A 43 18.57 -6.66 -9.52
CA ALA A 43 17.61 -7.15 -8.54
C ALA A 43 17.53 -6.25 -7.31
N GLU A 44 18.67 -5.87 -6.72
CA GLU A 44 18.73 -4.95 -5.59
C GLU A 44 18.07 -3.60 -5.91
N THR A 45 18.38 -3.03 -7.08
CA THR A 45 17.80 -1.75 -7.51
C THR A 45 16.29 -1.87 -7.71
N LEU A 46 15.82 -2.97 -8.29
CA LEU A 46 14.40 -3.24 -8.47
C LEU A 46 13.68 -3.31 -7.13
N PHE A 47 14.17 -4.12 -6.18
CA PHE A 47 13.54 -4.25 -4.86
C PHE A 47 13.52 -2.91 -4.12
N ARG A 48 14.63 -2.16 -4.14
CA ARG A 48 14.69 -0.82 -3.56
C ARG A 48 13.64 0.12 -4.17
N LEU A 49 13.50 0.10 -5.50
CA LEU A 49 12.52 0.93 -6.21
C LEU A 49 11.09 0.53 -5.84
N VAL A 50 10.80 -0.76 -5.77
CA VAL A 50 9.47 -1.27 -5.45
C VAL A 50 9.09 -0.95 -4.00
N SER A 51 9.97 -1.19 -3.02
CA SER A 51 9.74 -0.82 -1.63
C SER A 51 9.50 0.69 -1.48
N LYS A 52 10.30 1.52 -2.16
CA LYS A 52 10.11 2.98 -2.16
C LYS A 52 8.76 3.38 -2.77
N ASN A 53 8.38 2.75 -3.89
CA ASN A 53 7.10 3.01 -4.54
C ASN A 53 5.92 2.62 -3.64
N GLN A 54 5.98 1.46 -2.98
CA GLN A 54 4.94 1.01 -2.05
C GLN A 54 4.81 1.92 -0.82
N TYR A 55 5.92 2.37 -0.27
CA TYR A 55 5.92 3.38 0.80
C TYR A 55 5.28 4.69 0.32
N THR A 56 5.64 5.14 -0.88
CA THR A 56 5.08 6.36 -1.48
C THR A 56 3.58 6.22 -1.74
N LEU A 57 3.10 5.06 -2.18
CA LEU A 57 1.67 4.79 -2.37
C LEU A 57 0.91 4.80 -1.04
N ASN A 58 1.45 4.17 0.01
CA ASN A 58 0.83 4.22 1.35
C ASN A 58 0.76 5.65 1.88
N THR A 59 1.88 6.40 1.84
CA THR A 59 1.89 7.80 2.30
C THR A 59 0.95 8.70 1.48
N MET A 60 0.76 8.41 0.20
CA MET A 60 -0.23 9.11 -0.63
C MET A 60 -1.66 8.82 -0.18
N ILE A 61 -1.98 7.56 0.17
CA ILE A 61 -3.28 7.18 0.74
C ILE A 61 -3.53 7.95 2.04
N ASP A 62 -2.56 7.95 2.95
CA ASP A 62 -2.68 8.63 4.25
C ASP A 62 -2.88 10.14 4.06
N ARG A 63 -2.10 10.75 3.17
CA ARG A 63 -2.24 12.17 2.84
C ARG A 63 -3.62 12.49 2.26
N LYS A 64 -4.11 11.71 1.29
CA LYS A 64 -5.42 11.93 0.66
C LYS A 64 -6.57 11.72 1.66
N SER A 65 -6.45 10.72 2.53
CA SER A 65 -7.44 10.45 3.57
C SER A 65 -7.49 11.58 4.60
N ASN A 66 -6.33 12.08 5.05
CA ASN A 66 -6.26 13.21 5.98
C ASN A 66 -6.87 14.47 5.38
N ILE A 67 -6.58 14.79 4.11
CA ILE A 67 -7.20 15.92 3.41
C ILE A 67 -8.73 15.76 3.36
N LEU A 68 -9.23 14.58 3.01
CA LEU A 68 -10.67 14.31 2.93
C LEU A 68 -11.35 14.44 4.29
N ILE A 69 -10.74 13.91 5.36
CA ILE A 69 -11.23 14.05 6.73
C ILE A 69 -11.29 15.52 7.13
N SER A 70 -10.24 16.30 6.85
CA SER A 70 -10.21 17.73 7.17
C SER A 70 -11.30 18.53 6.43
N ILE A 71 -11.53 18.24 5.15
CA ILE A 71 -12.58 18.90 4.37
C ILE A 71 -13.97 18.54 4.93
N ASN A 72 -14.23 17.26 5.22
CA ASN A 72 -15.51 16.82 5.79
C ASN A 72 -15.75 17.43 7.18
N ALA A 73 -14.70 17.53 8.01
CA ALA A 73 -14.79 18.17 9.32
C ALA A 73 -15.09 19.69 9.21
N LEU A 74 -14.49 20.37 8.24
CA LEU A 74 -14.79 21.78 7.96
C LEU A 74 -16.25 21.96 7.53
N ILE A 75 -16.73 21.14 6.60
CA ILE A 75 -18.14 21.15 6.14
C ILE A 75 -19.07 20.89 7.31
N LEU A 76 -18.77 19.89 8.14
CA LEU A 76 -19.55 19.54 9.32
C LEU A 76 -19.66 20.73 10.28
N SER A 77 -18.55 21.41 10.56
CA SER A 77 -18.52 22.62 11.40
C SER A 77 -19.41 23.74 10.85
N ILE A 78 -19.32 24.01 9.54
CA ILE A 78 -20.14 25.04 8.89
C ILE A 78 -21.62 24.66 8.92
N VAL A 79 -21.97 23.44 8.52
CA VAL A 79 -23.37 22.96 8.46
C VAL A 79 -24.00 23.00 9.85
N ILE A 80 -23.32 22.52 10.88
CA ILE A 80 -23.85 22.56 12.25
C ILE A 80 -24.06 24.02 12.69
N GLY A 81 -23.09 24.90 12.46
CA GLY A 81 -23.20 26.31 12.87
C GLY A 81 -24.30 27.09 12.14
N THR A 82 -24.42 26.92 10.82
CA THR A 82 -25.37 27.66 10.00
C THR A 82 -26.76 27.07 10.04
N VAL A 83 -26.89 25.74 9.92
CA VAL A 83 -28.19 25.08 9.87
C VAL A 83 -28.87 25.09 11.23
N LEU A 84 -28.18 24.81 12.35
CA LEU A 84 -28.84 24.85 13.66
C LEU A 84 -29.43 26.23 13.95
N SER A 85 -28.73 27.30 13.55
CA SER A 85 -29.19 28.69 13.69
C SER A 85 -30.40 29.02 12.78
N GLN A 86 -30.61 28.27 11.70
CA GLN A 86 -31.72 28.45 10.77
C GLN A 86 -32.85 27.43 10.98
N LEU A 87 -32.61 26.36 11.75
CA LEU A 87 -33.59 25.31 12.00
C LEU A 87 -34.82 25.83 12.76
N ASP A 88 -34.61 26.82 13.64
CA ASP A 88 -35.67 27.52 14.35
C ASP A 88 -36.56 28.36 13.40
N LYS A 89 -36.03 28.77 12.24
CA LYS A 89 -36.72 29.61 11.25
C LYS A 89 -37.38 28.78 10.14
N ASP A 90 -36.65 27.78 9.63
CA ASP A 90 -37.10 26.91 8.54
C ASP A 90 -36.86 25.43 8.92
N PRO A 91 -37.83 24.79 9.62
CA PRO A 91 -37.69 23.40 10.07
C PRO A 91 -37.44 22.41 8.93
N HIS A 92 -37.86 22.74 7.70
CA HIS A 92 -37.68 21.91 6.51
C HIS A 92 -36.22 21.74 6.08
N LEU A 93 -35.31 22.60 6.54
CA LEU A 93 -33.86 22.49 6.28
C LEU A 93 -33.22 21.30 7.01
N ILE A 94 -33.92 20.68 7.95
CA ILE A 94 -33.41 19.52 8.70
C ILE A 94 -33.12 18.33 7.77
N PHE A 95 -33.90 18.14 6.72
CA PHE A 95 -33.76 17.00 5.81
C PHE A 95 -32.43 17.03 5.01
N PRO A 96 -32.13 18.09 4.24
CA PRO A 96 -30.83 18.18 3.55
C PRO A 96 -29.65 18.24 4.52
N ALA A 97 -29.84 18.80 5.72
CA ALA A 97 -28.80 18.85 6.73
C ALA A 97 -28.45 17.46 7.30
N VAL A 98 -29.43 16.69 7.75
CA VAL A 98 -29.20 15.32 8.22
C VAL A 98 -28.58 14.46 7.12
N MET A 99 -28.96 14.67 5.86
CA MET A 99 -28.38 13.95 4.73
C MET A 99 -26.89 14.30 4.50
N ILE A 100 -26.51 15.58 4.53
CA ILE A 100 -25.09 15.95 4.38
C ILE A 100 -24.26 15.52 5.59
N LEU A 101 -24.84 15.55 6.79
CA LEU A 101 -24.17 15.10 8.03
C LEU A 101 -23.89 13.60 7.98
N THR A 102 -24.89 12.80 7.63
CA THR A 102 -24.76 11.33 7.57
C THR A 102 -23.79 10.90 6.47
N THR A 103 -23.88 11.47 5.27
CA THR A 103 -23.00 11.13 4.15
C THR A 103 -21.54 11.51 4.42
N ASN A 104 -21.28 12.67 5.04
CA ASN A 104 -19.94 13.06 5.49
C ASN A 104 -19.38 12.12 6.56
N LEU A 105 -20.20 11.72 7.54
CA LEU A 105 -19.78 10.80 8.60
C LEU A 105 -19.37 9.44 8.00
N ILE A 106 -20.16 8.92 7.06
CA ILE A 106 -19.86 7.67 6.36
C ILE A 106 -18.56 7.82 5.55
N SER A 107 -18.39 8.92 4.83
CA SER A 107 -17.16 9.19 4.08
C SER A 107 -15.93 9.21 5.01
N ILE A 108 -15.98 9.92 6.14
CA ILE A 108 -14.91 9.94 7.15
C ILE A 108 -14.60 8.51 7.64
N ALA A 109 -15.62 7.71 7.93
CA ALA A 109 -15.42 6.33 8.39
C ALA A 109 -14.64 5.50 7.38
N TYR A 110 -14.97 5.57 6.08
CA TYR A 110 -14.21 4.89 5.04
C TYR A 110 -12.78 5.43 4.89
N ALA A 111 -12.57 6.73 5.05
CA ALA A 111 -11.23 7.33 5.01
C ALA A 111 -10.36 6.82 6.18
N ILE A 112 -10.92 6.73 7.39
CA ILE A 112 -10.25 6.16 8.57
C ILE A 112 -9.96 4.67 8.37
N PHE A 113 -10.88 3.91 7.76
CA PHE A 113 -10.62 2.51 7.45
C PHE A 113 -9.50 2.33 6.42
N ALA A 114 -9.34 3.26 5.48
CA ALA A 114 -8.25 3.22 4.50
C ALA A 114 -6.87 3.48 5.12
N THR A 115 -6.78 4.27 6.19
CA THR A 115 -5.53 4.58 6.91
C THR A 115 -5.21 3.62 8.04
N ARG A 116 -6.14 2.73 8.40
CA ARG A 116 -5.92 1.73 9.46
C ARG A 116 -4.72 0.83 9.10
N PRO A 117 -3.76 0.61 10.02
CA PRO A 117 -2.66 -0.32 9.80
C PRO A 117 -3.19 -1.75 9.67
N GLU A 118 -2.70 -2.50 8.69
CA GLU A 118 -3.10 -3.90 8.49
C GLU A 118 -2.26 -4.79 9.43
N LEU A 119 -2.94 -5.67 10.16
CA LEU A 119 -2.33 -6.48 11.21
C LEU A 119 -1.57 -7.71 10.65
N LYS A 120 -1.83 -8.12 9.41
CA LYS A 120 -1.24 -9.32 8.78
C LYS A 120 -1.03 -9.14 7.28
N HIS A 121 0.16 -9.50 6.78
CA HIS A 121 0.47 -9.60 5.35
C HIS A 121 0.72 -11.07 4.98
N GLY A 122 -0.03 -11.60 4.01
CA GLY A 122 0.06 -13.02 3.62
C GLY A 122 -0.58 -13.97 4.64
N GLY A 123 -0.82 -15.21 4.22
CA GLY A 123 -1.23 -16.30 5.12
C GLY A 123 -0.02 -16.93 5.81
N ARG A 124 -0.25 -17.72 6.87
CA ARG A 124 0.80 -18.49 7.60
C ARG A 124 1.69 -19.36 6.69
N GLU A 125 1.23 -19.70 5.48
CA GLU A 125 1.98 -20.51 4.52
C GLU A 125 3.09 -19.75 3.77
N SER A 126 3.09 -18.41 3.78
CA SER A 126 4.28 -17.69 3.36
C SER A 126 5.18 -17.55 4.58
N ASN A 127 6.24 -18.36 4.67
CA ASN A 127 7.40 -18.19 5.57
C ASN A 127 8.13 -16.87 5.27
N ASN A 128 7.39 -15.77 5.29
CA ASN A 128 7.85 -14.45 4.97
C ASN A 128 8.32 -13.79 6.27
N LEU A 129 9.55 -14.13 6.62
CA LEU A 129 10.29 -13.62 7.78
C LEU A 129 10.52 -12.11 7.72
N MET A 130 10.28 -11.47 6.57
CA MET A 130 10.45 -10.02 6.41
C MET A 130 9.27 -9.21 6.98
N PHE A 131 8.12 -9.84 7.23
CA PHE A 131 6.96 -9.13 7.76
C PHE A 131 6.88 -9.22 9.29
N TYR A 132 6.80 -8.06 9.95
CA TYR A 132 6.72 -7.93 11.41
C TYR A 132 5.67 -8.84 12.05
N GLY A 133 4.47 -8.93 11.49
CA GLY A 133 3.41 -9.77 12.07
C GLY A 133 3.64 -11.29 11.93
N ASN A 134 4.65 -11.73 11.18
CA ASN A 134 5.03 -13.13 11.07
C ASN A 134 6.18 -13.51 12.01
N PHE A 135 7.16 -12.61 12.23
CA PHE A 135 8.29 -12.89 13.13
C PHE A 135 8.08 -12.39 14.57
N HIS A 136 7.09 -11.54 14.83
CA HIS A 136 6.79 -11.01 16.17
C HIS A 136 6.58 -12.10 17.24
N GLU A 137 6.10 -13.29 16.83
CA GLU A 137 5.88 -14.44 17.73
C GLU A 137 7.07 -15.41 17.76
N MET A 138 8.14 -15.16 16.98
CA MET A 138 9.32 -16.04 16.89
C MET A 138 10.38 -15.68 17.94
N GLY A 139 11.12 -16.69 18.41
CA GLY A 139 12.32 -16.48 19.22
C GLY A 139 13.45 -15.86 18.42
N GLU A 140 14.26 -15.00 19.05
CA GLU A 140 15.38 -14.29 18.41
C GLU A 140 16.35 -15.24 17.69
N VAL A 141 16.70 -16.35 18.34
CA VAL A 141 17.62 -17.36 17.80
C VAL A 141 17.05 -18.02 16.53
N ASP A 142 15.76 -18.36 16.55
CA ASP A 142 15.08 -18.98 15.41
C ASP A 142 14.99 -18.01 14.24
N TYR A 143 14.65 -16.74 14.51
CA TYR A 143 14.61 -15.69 13.51
C TYR A 143 15.98 -15.48 12.83
N ILE A 144 17.07 -15.36 13.61
CA ILE A 144 18.42 -15.17 13.07
C ILE A 144 18.82 -16.38 12.21
N ASN A 145 18.56 -17.60 12.67
CA ASN A 145 18.91 -18.81 11.94
C ASN A 145 18.16 -18.93 10.61
N GLU A 146 16.83 -18.73 10.63
CA GLU A 146 16.02 -18.80 9.43
C GLU A 146 16.33 -17.68 8.44
N LEU A 147 16.51 -16.44 8.92
CA LEU A 147 16.86 -15.30 8.07
C LEU A 147 18.25 -15.49 7.43
N THR A 148 19.23 -15.95 8.20
CA THR A 148 20.59 -16.21 7.68
C THR A 148 20.57 -17.37 6.67
N GLY A 149 19.77 -18.41 6.94
CA GLY A 149 19.53 -19.50 5.99
C GLY A 149 18.95 -19.00 4.67
N LEU A 150 17.96 -18.11 4.73
CA LEU A 150 17.35 -17.50 3.55
C LEU A 150 18.34 -16.63 2.77
N ILE A 151 19.15 -15.81 3.45
CA ILE A 151 20.17 -14.96 2.82
C ILE A 151 21.20 -15.80 2.06
N ASN A 152 21.58 -16.96 2.59
CA ASN A 152 22.52 -17.87 1.95
C ASN A 152 21.94 -18.61 0.73
N GLN A 153 20.61 -18.61 0.57
CA GLN A 153 19.89 -19.22 -0.56
C GLN A 153 19.36 -18.14 -1.50
N GLY A 154 20.25 -17.54 -2.31
CA GLY A 154 19.96 -16.36 -3.14
C GLY A 154 18.67 -16.44 -3.97
N ASP A 155 18.42 -17.56 -4.65
CA ASP A 155 17.19 -17.72 -5.46
C ASP A 155 15.91 -17.76 -4.62
N GLU A 156 15.93 -18.42 -3.46
CA GLU A 156 14.75 -18.50 -2.57
C GLU A 156 14.53 -17.17 -1.83
N LEU A 157 15.60 -16.43 -1.51
CA LEU A 157 15.51 -15.07 -1.00
C LEU A 157 14.74 -14.18 -1.98
N TYR A 158 15.15 -14.13 -3.25
CA TYR A 158 14.49 -13.30 -4.26
C TYR A 158 13.04 -13.69 -4.48
N ARG A 159 12.74 -15.00 -4.48
CA ARG A 159 11.36 -15.50 -4.57
C ARG A 159 10.51 -15.08 -3.37
N THR A 160 11.08 -15.08 -2.17
CA THR A 160 10.41 -14.64 -0.95
C THR A 160 10.13 -13.14 -0.97
N ILE A 161 11.11 -12.31 -1.39
CA ILE A 161 10.92 -10.85 -1.52
C ILE A 161 9.84 -10.55 -2.57
N ALA A 162 9.81 -11.27 -3.69
CA ALA A 162 8.79 -11.10 -4.72
C ALA A 162 7.37 -11.43 -4.21
N LYS A 163 7.22 -12.52 -3.43
CA LYS A 163 5.94 -12.87 -2.79
C LYS A 163 5.48 -11.82 -1.79
N ASP A 164 6.39 -11.35 -0.93
CA ASP A 164 6.11 -10.28 0.03
C ASP A 164 5.59 -9.02 -0.69
N THR A 165 6.37 -8.57 -1.67
CA THR A 165 6.04 -7.43 -2.52
C THR A 165 4.65 -7.55 -3.16
N PHE A 166 4.29 -8.73 -3.67
CA PHE A 166 2.97 -8.99 -4.25
C PHE A 166 1.84 -8.84 -3.23
N HIS A 167 2.02 -9.39 -2.02
CA HIS A 167 1.04 -9.29 -0.95
C HIS A 167 0.89 -7.85 -0.43
N LEU A 168 1.99 -7.11 -0.25
CA LEU A 168 1.96 -5.68 0.09
C LEU A 168 1.20 -4.87 -0.97
N GLY A 169 1.40 -5.18 -2.26
CA GLY A 169 0.65 -4.56 -3.35
C GLY A 169 -0.86 -4.78 -3.24
N LYS A 170 -1.29 -5.99 -2.88
CA LYS A 170 -2.71 -6.33 -2.67
C LYS A 170 -3.34 -5.57 -1.50
N THR A 171 -2.57 -5.37 -0.42
CA THR A 171 -2.98 -4.54 0.72
C THR A 171 -3.22 -3.09 0.30
N ILE A 172 -2.28 -2.52 -0.46
CA ILE A 172 -2.39 -1.14 -0.97
C ILE A 172 -3.64 -0.99 -1.85
N ASP A 173 -3.92 -1.95 -2.73
CA ASP A 173 -5.13 -1.95 -3.58
C ASP A 173 -6.43 -1.91 -2.74
N ARG A 174 -6.51 -2.72 -1.68
CA ARG A 174 -7.67 -2.69 -0.76
C ARG A 174 -7.86 -1.32 -0.11
N LYS A 175 -6.77 -0.72 0.40
CA LYS A 175 -6.80 0.63 0.99
C LYS A 175 -7.23 1.68 -0.04
N PHE A 176 -6.72 1.61 -1.26
CA PHE A 176 -7.14 2.49 -2.36
C PHE A 176 -8.62 2.34 -2.70
N LYS A 177 -9.16 1.12 -2.69
CA LYS A 177 -10.59 0.88 -2.92
C LYS A 177 -11.46 1.51 -1.82
N LEU A 178 -11.07 1.36 -0.55
CA LEU A 178 -11.76 2.02 0.56
C LEU A 178 -11.72 3.54 0.43
N LEU A 179 -10.55 4.10 0.12
CA LEU A 179 -10.39 5.54 -0.09
C LEU A 179 -11.25 6.02 -1.27
N ARG A 180 -11.27 5.29 -2.39
CA ARG A 180 -12.11 5.64 -3.54
C ARG A 180 -13.60 5.64 -3.17
N LYS A 181 -14.07 4.63 -2.43
CA LYS A 181 -15.45 4.60 -1.92
C LYS A 181 -15.77 5.78 -1.01
N SER A 182 -14.81 6.20 -0.17
CA SER A 182 -14.97 7.40 0.66
C SER A 182 -15.19 8.66 -0.18
N PHE A 183 -14.43 8.85 -1.26
CA PHE A 183 -14.61 9.96 -2.21
C PHE A 183 -15.94 9.89 -2.96
N ASP A 184 -16.32 8.70 -3.44
CA ASP A 184 -17.59 8.52 -4.16
C ASP A 184 -18.78 8.86 -3.26
N ILE A 185 -18.80 8.37 -2.01
CA ILE A 185 -19.87 8.64 -1.03
C ILE A 185 -19.91 10.13 -0.68
N PHE A 186 -18.76 10.75 -0.46
CA PHE A 186 -18.68 12.19 -0.19
C PHE A 186 -19.28 13.02 -1.31
N LEU A 187 -18.86 12.74 -2.56
CA LEU A 187 -19.30 13.49 -3.72
C LEU A 187 -20.81 13.33 -3.96
N ILE A 188 -21.32 12.09 -3.92
CA ILE A 188 -22.74 11.80 -4.05
C ILE A 188 -23.53 12.49 -2.93
N GLY A 189 -23.02 12.43 -1.69
CA GLY A 189 -23.64 13.06 -0.53
C GLY A 189 -23.80 14.57 -0.67
N ILE A 190 -22.76 15.27 -1.12
CA ILE A 190 -22.84 16.71 -1.38
C ILE A 190 -23.85 17.01 -2.50
N ILE A 191 -23.77 16.31 -3.63
CA ILE A 191 -24.64 16.59 -4.78
C ILE A 191 -26.10 16.39 -4.40
N LEU A 192 -26.43 15.26 -3.77
CA LEU A 192 -27.78 14.99 -3.30
C LEU A 192 -28.24 16.05 -2.29
N SER A 193 -27.34 16.51 -1.40
CA SER A 193 -27.70 17.49 -0.37
C SER A 193 -28.02 18.86 -0.96
N VAL A 194 -27.25 19.28 -1.97
CA VAL A 194 -27.54 20.51 -2.72
C VAL A 194 -28.86 20.41 -3.45
N ILE A 195 -29.13 19.29 -4.12
CA ILE A 195 -30.42 19.06 -4.81
C ILE A 195 -31.56 19.06 -3.79
N GLY A 196 -31.41 18.37 -2.66
CA GLY A 196 -32.39 18.33 -1.58
C GLY A 196 -32.69 19.71 -1.01
N PHE A 197 -31.66 20.53 -0.81
CA PHE A 197 -31.82 21.92 -0.37
C PHE A 197 -32.64 22.76 -1.37
N ILE A 198 -32.34 22.66 -2.66
CA ILE A 198 -33.08 23.37 -3.71
C ILE A 198 -34.53 22.88 -3.77
N VAL A 199 -34.76 21.57 -3.76
CA VAL A 199 -36.11 20.99 -3.81
C VAL A 199 -36.92 21.41 -2.59
N CYS A 200 -36.37 21.32 -1.39
CA CYS A 200 -37.03 21.80 -0.17
C CYS A 200 -37.39 23.29 -0.29
N HIS A 201 -36.47 24.13 -0.77
CA HIS A 201 -36.73 25.55 -0.92
C HIS A 201 -37.79 25.86 -2.00
N VAL A 202 -37.82 25.14 -3.12
CA VAL A 202 -38.81 25.36 -4.19
C VAL A 202 -40.20 24.88 -3.77
N PHE A 203 -40.32 23.72 -3.12
CA PHE A 203 -41.61 23.16 -2.72
C PHE A 203 -42.18 23.82 -1.45
N PHE A 204 -41.35 24.14 -0.46
CA PHE A 204 -41.80 24.75 0.80
C PHE A 204 -41.75 26.28 0.79
N GLY A 205 -40.89 26.89 -0.03
CA GLY A 205 -40.88 28.34 -0.24
C GLY A 205 -42.16 28.87 -0.90
N GLY A 206 -42.85 28.04 -1.69
CA GLY A 206 -44.16 28.37 -2.25
C GLY A 206 -45.33 28.32 -1.25
N MET A 207 -45.16 27.71 -0.07
CA MET A 207 -46.24 27.51 0.91
C MET A 207 -46.42 28.70 1.87
N PHE A 208 -45.44 29.61 1.95
CA PHE A 208 -45.42 30.72 2.91
C PHE A 208 -45.46 32.13 2.28
N GLN A 209 -45.60 32.26 0.95
CA GLN A 209 -45.95 33.55 0.32
C GLN A 209 -47.46 33.87 0.36
N VAL A 210 -48.29 32.96 0.90
CA VAL A 210 -49.74 33.15 1.07
C VAL A 210 -50.13 32.83 2.51
N SER A 211 -49.63 33.61 3.46
CA SER A 211 -50.26 33.80 4.78
C SER A 211 -49.91 35.17 5.34
#